data_AF-A0A7W0UQU9-F1
#
_entry.id   AF-A0A7W0UQU9-F1
#
_cell.length_a   1.000
_cell.length_b   1.000
_cell.length_c   1.000
_cell.angle_alpha   90.00
_cell.angle_beta   90.00
_cell.angle_gamma   90.00
#
_symmetry.space_group_name_H-M   'P 1'
#
loop_
_entity.id
_entity.type
_entity.pdbx_description
1 polymer ?
#
loop_
_entity_poly.entity_id
_entity_poly.type
_entity_poly.pdbx_seq_one_letter_code
_entity_poly.pdbx_strand_id
1 'polypeptide(L)'
;MNQNWSGFCDRRIEASIQRALALQTTDPYLANQLWARVDHAIVDQAPLVPLFSHRQVDFVSRRVGNYQFNPQWGLLLDQLWVR
;
A
#
# COMPACT_ATOMS: atom_id res chain seq x y z
N MET A 1 12.48 -12.71 10.87
CA MET A 1 13.29 -12.01 9.84
C MET A 1 12.94 -10.54 9.89
N ASN A 2 13.93 -9.64 9.84
CA ASN A 2 13.68 -8.20 9.75
C ASN A 2 13.13 -7.88 8.35
N GLN A 3 11.99 -7.18 8.26
CA GLN A 3 11.39 -6.80 6.97
C GLN A 3 12.07 -5.58 6.32
N ASN A 4 12.88 -4.84 7.07
CA ASN A 4 13.72 -3.77 6.53
C ASN A 4 15.04 -4.35 6.00
N TRP A 5 15.03 -4.82 4.75
CA TRP A 5 16.19 -5.47 4.13
C TRP A 5 17.37 -4.53 3.88
N SER A 6 17.08 -3.24 3.65
CA SER A 6 18.11 -2.21 3.47
C SER A 6 18.80 -1.79 4.78
N GLY A 7 18.23 -2.13 5.94
CA GLY A 7 18.68 -1.62 7.24
C GLY A 7 18.49 -0.11 7.41
N PHE A 8 17.67 0.53 6.59
CA PHE A 8 17.46 1.98 6.57
C PHE A 8 16.90 2.51 7.91
N CYS A 9 17.47 3.59 8.42
CA CYS A 9 17.04 4.22 9.66
C CYS A 9 17.29 5.73 9.61
N ASP A 10 16.21 6.51 9.57
CA ASP A 10 16.23 7.97 9.66
C ASP A 10 15.21 8.41 10.73
N ARG A 11 15.70 9.06 11.79
CA ARG A 11 14.86 9.47 12.93
C ARG A 11 13.82 10.53 12.57
N ARG A 12 14.07 11.37 11.57
CA ARG A 12 13.13 12.42 11.14
C ARG A 12 12.00 11.83 10.31
N ILE A 13 12.34 10.88 9.44
CA ILE A 13 11.34 10.12 8.67
C ILE A 13 10.46 9.31 9.62
N GLU A 14 11.05 8.60 10.59
CA GLU A 14 10.30 7.85 11.60
C GLU A 14 9.32 8.75 12.38
N ALA A 15 9.78 9.92 12.86
CA ALA A 15 8.90 10.87 13.55
C ALA A 15 7.73 11.35 12.66
N SER A 16 7.97 11.51 11.35
CA SER A 16 6.94 11.90 10.38
C SER A 16 5.93 10.77 10.14
N ILE A 17 6.40 9.52 10.07
CA ILE A 17 5.55 8.33 9.99
C ILE A 17 4.63 8.24 11.21
N GLN A 18 5.19 8.37 12.43
CA GLN A 18 4.40 8.33 13.66
C GLN A 18 3.33 9.42 13.71
N ARG A 19 3.65 10.62 13.23
CA ARG A 19 2.68 11.71 13.13
C ARG A 19 1.59 11.44 12.08
N ALA A 20 1.93 10.85 10.94
CA ALA A 20 0.95 10.48 9.93
C ALA A 20 -0.03 9.43 10.46
N LEU A 21 0.48 8.43 11.18
CA LEU A 21 -0.33 7.41 11.85
C LEU A 21 -1.29 8.01 12.89
N ALA A 22 -0.82 8.95 13.72
CA ALA A 22 -1.67 9.62 14.70
C ALA A 22 -2.78 10.47 14.06
N LEU A 23 -2.53 11.06 12.89
CA LEU A 23 -3.52 11.83 12.13
C LEU A 23 -4.53 10.94 11.39
N GLN A 24 -4.19 9.70 11.08
CA GLN A 24 -4.99 8.81 10.23
C GLN A 24 -6.47 8.70 10.66
N THR A 25 -6.74 8.70 11.97
CA THR A 25 -8.09 8.53 12.54
C THR A 25 -8.84 9.84 12.77
N THR A 26 -8.14 10.97 12.80
CA THR A 26 -8.70 12.28 13.18
C THR A 26 -8.76 13.24 12.00
N ASP A 27 -7.74 13.24 11.14
CA ASP A 27 -7.66 14.03 9.92
C ASP A 27 -6.95 13.23 8.81
N PRO A 28 -7.68 12.37 8.08
CA PRO A 28 -7.11 11.55 7.03
C PRO A 28 -6.57 12.37 5.85
N TYR A 29 -7.06 13.60 5.64
CA TYR A 29 -6.54 14.47 4.58
C TYR A 29 -5.13 14.94 4.89
N LEU A 30 -4.90 15.47 6.11
CA LEU A 30 -3.57 15.85 6.56
C LEU A 30 -2.63 14.64 6.68
N ALA A 31 -3.14 13.49 7.11
CA ALA A 31 -2.36 12.25 7.15
C ALA A 31 -1.83 11.89 5.75
N ASN A 32 -2.69 11.92 4.72
CA ASN A 32 -2.29 11.61 3.34
C ASN A 32 -1.24 12.61 2.80
N GLN A 33 -1.37 13.91 3.10
CA GLN A 33 -0.36 14.89 2.71
C GLN A 33 1.00 14.66 3.40
N LEU A 34 0.98 14.18 4.65
CA LEU A 34 2.21 13.84 5.36
C LEU A 34 2.83 12.54 4.82
N TRP A 35 2.02 11.55 4.48
CA TRP A 35 2.49 10.32 3.83
C TRP A 35 3.16 10.59 2.48
N ALA A 36 2.61 11.49 1.66
CA ALA A 36 3.25 11.88 0.40
C ALA A 36 4.66 12.49 0.64
N ARG A 37 4.82 13.30 1.68
CA ARG A 37 6.14 13.87 2.04
C ARG A 37 7.11 12.81 2.56
N VAL A 38 6.63 11.84 3.34
CA VAL A 38 7.42 10.70 3.80
C VAL A 38 7.90 9.85 2.61
N ASP A 39 7.01 9.55 1.67
CA ASP A 39 7.33 8.80 0.45
C ASP A 39 8.46 9.47 -0.34
N HIS A 40 8.32 10.77 -0.65
CA HIS A 40 9.38 11.54 -1.31
C HIS A 40 10.71 11.50 -0.55
N ALA A 41 10.69 11.70 0.77
CA ALA A 41 11.91 11.69 1.58
C ALA A 41 12.61 10.32 1.60
N ILE A 42 11.86 9.22 1.51
CA ILE A 42 12.42 7.87 1.40
C ILE A 42 13.00 7.66 -0.01
N VAL A 43 12.26 8.04 -1.06
CA VAL A 43 12.70 7.91 -2.45
C VAL A 43 13.99 8.71 -2.70
N ASP A 44 14.09 9.93 -2.16
CA ASP A 44 15.28 10.79 -2.30
C ASP A 44 16.54 10.19 -1.65
N GLN A 45 16.37 9.36 -0.61
CA GLN A 45 17.49 8.66 0.05
C GLN A 45 17.83 7.31 -0.61
N ALA A 46 16.96 6.82 -1.51
CA ALA A 46 17.14 5.58 -2.26
C ALA A 46 17.58 4.34 -1.42
N PRO A 47 16.99 4.06 -0.23
CA PRO A 47 17.34 2.84 0.53
C PRO A 47 16.92 1.56 -0.18
N LEU A 48 15.98 1.67 -1.11
CA LEU A 48 15.51 0.65 -2.03
C LEU A 48 15.15 1.32 -3.36
N VAL A 49 15.27 0.58 -4.47
CA VAL A 49 14.98 1.07 -5.82
C VAL A 49 13.80 0.26 -6.38
N PRO A 50 12.55 0.76 -6.26
CA PRO A 50 11.39 0.08 -6.83
C PRO A 50 11.52 -0.01 -8.35
N LEU A 51 11.41 -1.21 -8.90
CA LEU A 51 11.58 -1.43 -10.34
C LEU A 51 10.26 -1.34 -11.13
N PHE A 52 9.16 -1.76 -10.52
CA PHE A 52 7.84 -1.76 -11.14
C PHE A 52 6.72 -1.84 -10.09
N SER A 53 5.52 -1.37 -10.45
CA SER A 53 4.30 -1.64 -9.68
C SER A 53 3.68 -2.94 -10.20
N HIS A 54 3.48 -3.91 -9.30
CA HIS A 54 2.90 -5.20 -9.65
C HIS A 54 1.46 -5.00 -10.18
N ARG A 55 1.15 -5.65 -11.29
CA ARG A 55 -0.23 -5.82 -11.79
C ARG A 55 -0.60 -7.28 -11.75
N GLN A 56 -1.79 -7.57 -11.24
CA GLN A 56 -2.36 -8.91 -11.22
C GLN A 56 -3.46 -9.01 -12.27
N VAL A 57 -3.48 -10.13 -12.99
CA VAL A 57 -4.51 -10.46 -13.98
C VAL A 57 -5.12 -11.78 -13.58
N ASP A 58 -6.43 -11.80 -13.38
CA ASP A 58 -7.17 -12.99 -13.01
C ASP A 58 -8.01 -13.49 -14.21
N PHE A 59 -7.90 -14.78 -14.50
CA PHE A 59 -8.70 -15.43 -15.54
C PHE A 59 -9.94 -16.05 -14.93
N VAL A 60 -11.10 -15.74 -15.49
CA VAL A 60 -12.39 -16.27 -15.04
C VAL A 60 -13.18 -16.89 -16.19
N SER A 61 -14.01 -17.88 -15.88
CA SER A 61 -14.96 -18.43 -16.84
C SER A 61 -16.01 -17.38 -17.22
N ARG A 62 -16.57 -17.47 -18.44
CA ARG A 62 -17.76 -16.68 -18.84
C ARG A 62 -18.98 -16.88 -17.92
N ARG A 63 -18.99 -17.96 -17.14
CA ARG A 63 -20.04 -18.25 -16.14
C ARG A 63 -19.88 -17.47 -14.84
N VAL A 64 -18.71 -16.88 -14.58
CA VAL A 64 -18.47 -16.09 -13.37
C VAL A 64 -19.16 -14.73 -13.52
N GLY A 65 -20.05 -14.43 -12.58
CA GLY A 65 -20.65 -13.11 -12.41
C GLY A 65 -20.04 -12.37 -11.22
N ASN A 66 -20.02 -11.04 -11.29
CA ASN A 66 -19.61 -10.13 -10.21
C ASN A 66 -18.23 -10.42 -9.62
N TYR A 67 -17.26 -10.72 -10.48
CA TYR A 67 -15.86 -10.70 -10.09
C TYR A 67 -15.50 -9.28 -9.59
N GLN A 68 -14.96 -9.20 -8.38
CA GLN A 68 -14.43 -7.99 -7.78
C GLN A 68 -13.05 -8.26 -7.21
N PHE A 69 -12.15 -7.31 -7.40
CA PHE A 69 -10.79 -7.34 -6.88
C PHE A 69 -10.62 -6.29 -5.79
N ASN A 70 -10.06 -6.68 -4.66
CA ASN A 70 -9.64 -5.81 -3.58
C ASN A 70 -8.10 -5.81 -3.46
N PRO A 71 -7.42 -4.66 -3.37
CA PRO A 71 -5.95 -4.61 -3.28
C PRO A 71 -5.33 -5.35 -2.10
N GLN A 72 -6.08 -5.54 -1.00
CA GLN A 72 -5.62 -6.25 0.19
C GLN A 72 -6.05 -7.73 0.19
N TRP A 73 -7.29 -7.99 -0.23
CA TRP A 73 -7.91 -9.32 -0.11
C TRP A 73 -7.92 -10.14 -1.40
N GLY A 74 -7.55 -9.53 -2.53
CA GLY A 74 -7.63 -10.15 -3.85
C GLY A 74 -9.08 -10.38 -4.29
N LEU A 75 -9.34 -11.58 -4.81
CA LEU A 75 -10.68 -12.00 -5.24
C LEU A 75 -11.68 -12.06 -4.07
N LEU A 76 -12.80 -11.36 -4.21
CA LEU A 76 -13.90 -11.42 -3.24
C LEU A 76 -14.84 -12.59 -3.53
N LEU A 77 -14.61 -13.72 -2.86
CA LEU A 77 -15.35 -14.98 -3.08
C LEU A 77 -16.82 -14.92 -2.65
N ASP A 78 -17.15 -14.13 -1.62
CA ASP A 78 -18.52 -13.96 -1.14
C ASP A 78 -19.39 -13.13 -2.09
N GLN A 79 -18.77 -12.26 -2.88
CA GLN A 79 -19.44 -11.39 -3.85
C GLN A 79 -19.65 -12.04 -5.21
N LEU A 80 -18.83 -13.01 -5.62
CA LEU A 80 -18.94 -13.63 -6.95
C LEU A 80 -19.90 -14.82 -6.96
N TRP A 81 -20.39 -15.18 -8.14
CA TRP A 81 -21.24 -16.37 -8.33
C TRP A 81 -21.00 -17.04 -9.68
N VAL A 82 -21.57 -18.23 -9.84
CA VAL A 82 -21.52 -19.02 -11.08
C VAL A 82 -22.94 -19.20 -11.62
N ARG A 83 -23.11 -18.98 -12.92
CA ARG A 83 -24.35 -19.28 -13.67
C ARG A 83 -24.31 -20.67 -14.32
#